data_AF-A0AA43ZB62-F1
#
_entry.id   AF-A0AA43ZB62-F1
#
_cell.length_a   1.000
_cell.length_b   1.000
_cell.length_c   1.000
_cell.angle_alpha   90.00
_cell.angle_beta   90.00
_cell.angle_gamma   90.00
#
_symmetry.space_group_name_H-M   'P 1'
#
loop_
_entity.id
_entity.type
_entity.pdbx_description
1 polymer ?
#
loop_
_entity_poly.entity_id
_entity_poly.type
_entity_poly.pdbx_seq_one_letter_code
_entity_poly.pdbx_strand_id
1 'polypeptide(L)'
;MLCAAAFSTMTTTGASGQAGSQSSSQSGARTASKTAVIPTETIYPGQTIEETHLQVVAVTNPDLSGDYASGLDQVVGKVTNRTLLAGRVIFVAGLREPYAVERGKAVRIVYSNGSLTITAGGSPLDNASVGDLIRIRNTDSGMIVSGTVMADGTVHVVAK
;
A
#
# COMPACT_ATOMS: atom_id res chain seq x y z
N MET A 1 -32.84 -7.32 -50.81
CA MET A 1 -33.35 -7.65 -52.17
C MET A 1 -32.16 -8.27 -52.89
N LEU A 2 -32.06 -9.55 -53.20
CA LEU A 2 -32.93 -10.72 -53.12
C LEU A 2 -32.02 -11.93 -53.41
N CYS A 3 -32.42 -13.14 -52.99
CA CYS A 3 -32.04 -14.44 -53.60
C CYS A 3 -30.60 -14.96 -53.40
N ALA A 4 -30.35 -16.26 -53.32
CA ALA A 4 -31.22 -17.43 -53.21
C ALA A 4 -30.35 -18.62 -52.78
N ALA A 5 -30.95 -19.51 -52.01
CA ALA A 5 -30.45 -20.81 -51.63
C ALA A 5 -30.56 -21.81 -52.78
N ALA A 6 -29.64 -22.78 -52.86
CA ALA A 6 -29.98 -24.17 -53.17
C ALA A 6 -28.85 -25.10 -52.69
N PHE A 7 -29.26 -26.00 -51.80
CA PHE A 7 -28.45 -26.88 -50.97
C PHE A 7 -28.06 -28.16 -51.72
N SER A 8 -26.79 -28.57 -51.57
CA SER A 8 -26.28 -29.84 -52.06
C SER A 8 -26.45 -30.94 -51.01
N THR A 9 -27.24 -31.96 -51.36
CA THR A 9 -27.13 -33.39 -51.06
C THR A 9 -26.50 -33.85 -49.73
N MET A 10 -27.37 -34.37 -48.86
CA MET A 10 -27.06 -35.24 -47.73
C MET A 10 -26.38 -36.55 -48.19
N THR A 11 -25.29 -36.94 -47.53
CA THR A 11 -24.77 -38.31 -47.53
C THR A 11 -23.99 -38.56 -46.24
N THR A 12 -24.66 -39.30 -45.36
CA THR A 12 -24.22 -40.55 -44.76
C THR A 12 -23.26 -40.59 -43.56
N THR A 13 -23.72 -41.43 -42.64
CA THR A 13 -22.97 -42.39 -41.82
C THR A 13 -22.23 -41.85 -40.61
N GLY A 14 -22.73 -42.29 -39.46
CA GLY A 14 -22.17 -41.99 -38.16
C GLY A 14 -20.87 -42.73 -37.86
N ALA A 15 -20.20 -42.21 -36.85
CA ALA A 15 -19.24 -42.93 -36.04
C ALA A 15 -19.39 -42.38 -34.62
N SER A 16 -19.94 -43.22 -33.75
CA SER A 16 -19.82 -43.16 -32.31
C SER A 16 -18.35 -43.24 -31.90
N GLY A 17 -17.88 -42.34 -31.04
CA GLY A 17 -16.54 -42.46 -30.46
C GLY A 17 -16.10 -41.21 -29.71
N GLN A 18 -16.21 -41.29 -28.39
CA GLN A 18 -15.46 -40.58 -27.34
C GLN A 18 -14.44 -39.52 -27.79
N ALA A 19 -14.48 -38.36 -27.14
CA ALA A 19 -13.49 -37.98 -26.12
C ALA A 19 -13.41 -36.46 -25.95
N GLY A 20 -13.26 -36.02 -24.70
CA GLY A 20 -12.43 -34.87 -24.40
C GLY A 20 -13.08 -33.51 -24.54
N SER A 21 -13.69 -33.08 -23.44
CA SER A 21 -13.53 -31.74 -22.92
C SER A 21 -12.18 -31.10 -23.28
N GLN A 22 -12.18 -30.10 -24.16
CA GLN A 22 -11.11 -29.12 -24.27
C GLN A 22 -11.71 -27.73 -23.99
N SER A 23 -12.20 -27.59 -22.77
CA SER A 23 -12.20 -26.30 -22.09
C SER A 23 -10.80 -26.11 -21.51
N SER A 24 -10.23 -24.92 -21.71
CA SER A 24 -9.07 -24.38 -20.98
C SER A 24 -7.78 -25.20 -21.01
N SER A 25 -6.98 -25.07 -22.07
CA SER A 25 -5.54 -25.38 -22.00
C SER A 25 -4.71 -24.20 -22.46
N GLN A 26 -4.72 -23.14 -21.64
CA GLN A 26 -3.53 -22.32 -21.45
C GLN A 26 -3.45 -21.87 -19.98
N SER A 27 -3.38 -22.87 -19.10
CA SER A 27 -2.75 -22.73 -17.79
C SER A 27 -1.25 -22.60 -18.05
N GLY A 28 -0.81 -21.39 -18.39
CA GLY A 28 0.59 -21.04 -18.34
C GLY A 28 0.99 -21.03 -16.87
N ALA A 29 1.71 -22.06 -16.44
CA ALA A 29 2.47 -22.04 -15.20
C ALA A 29 3.43 -20.85 -15.29
N ARG A 30 2.98 -19.68 -14.83
CA ARG A 30 3.85 -18.61 -14.40
C ARG A 30 4.64 -19.24 -13.27
N THR A 31 5.86 -19.69 -13.57
CA THR A 31 6.94 -19.77 -12.60
C THR A 31 6.95 -18.41 -11.93
N ALA A 32 6.27 -18.31 -10.79
CA ALA A 32 6.26 -17.12 -9.98
C ALA A 32 7.67 -17.05 -9.42
N SER A 33 8.55 -16.38 -10.17
CA SER A 33 9.85 -15.95 -9.68
C SER A 33 9.60 -15.25 -8.36
N LYS A 34 9.86 -15.97 -7.26
CA LYS A 34 9.77 -15.42 -5.92
C LYS A 34 10.72 -14.25 -5.93
N THR A 35 10.17 -13.07 -5.80
CA THR A 35 10.92 -11.84 -5.85
C THR A 35 10.88 -11.28 -4.44
N ALA A 36 12.00 -10.78 -3.93
CA ALA A 36 12.06 -10.12 -2.64
C ALA A 36 12.60 -8.73 -2.82
N VAL A 37 12.00 -7.81 -2.07
CA VAL A 37 12.55 -6.48 -1.94
C VAL A 37 13.60 -6.49 -0.84
N ILE A 38 14.78 -5.97 -1.16
CA ILE A 38 15.87 -5.71 -0.22
C ILE A 38 16.12 -4.19 -0.12
N PRO A 39 16.47 -3.66 1.05
CA PRO A 39 16.99 -2.31 1.16
C PRO A 39 18.37 -2.21 0.51
N THR A 40 18.65 -1.11 -0.18
CA THR A 40 20.00 -0.76 -0.66
C THR A 40 20.86 -0.17 0.47
N GLU A 41 20.22 0.41 1.49
CA GLU A 41 20.86 1.05 2.63
C GLU A 41 20.25 0.57 3.96
N THR A 42 20.91 0.90 5.07
CA THR A 42 20.36 0.60 6.40
C THR A 42 19.23 1.56 6.72
N ILE A 43 18.00 1.06 6.82
CA ILE A 43 16.81 1.85 7.15
C ILE A 43 16.51 1.69 8.64
N TYR A 44 16.46 2.81 9.35
CA TYR A 44 16.15 2.83 10.78
C TYR A 44 14.65 2.70 11.04
N PRO A 45 14.23 2.14 12.20
CA PRO A 45 12.83 2.09 12.59
C PRO A 45 12.25 3.50 12.68
N GLY A 46 11.03 3.68 12.16
CA GLY A 46 10.38 4.99 12.09
C GLY A 46 10.62 5.76 10.78
N GLN A 47 11.58 5.34 9.96
CA GLN A 47 11.85 5.98 8.68
C GLN A 47 10.88 5.48 7.59
N THR A 48 10.40 6.41 6.78
CA THR A 48 9.60 6.11 5.58
C THR A 48 10.48 5.45 4.53
N ILE A 49 9.99 4.34 3.97
CA ILE A 49 10.68 3.59 2.93
C ILE A 49 10.29 4.17 1.57
N GLU A 50 11.28 4.67 0.85
CA GLU A 50 11.11 5.18 -0.52
C GLU A 50 11.55 4.13 -1.55
N GLU A 51 10.98 4.20 -2.76
CA GLU A 51 11.33 3.32 -3.89
C GLU A 51 12.83 3.32 -4.20
N THR A 52 13.47 4.48 -4.05
CA THR A 52 14.90 4.69 -4.32
C THR A 52 15.81 3.84 -3.44
N HIS A 53 15.35 3.49 -2.22
CA HIS A 53 16.13 2.72 -1.26
C HIS A 53 15.83 1.22 -1.34
N LEU A 54 15.07 0.80 -2.35
CA LEU A 54 14.61 -0.57 -2.49
C LEU A 54 15.13 -1.16 -3.80
N GLN A 55 15.65 -2.38 -3.69
CA GLN A 55 16.06 -3.18 -4.83
C GLN A 55 15.26 -4.46 -4.85
N VAL A 56 14.72 -4.75 -6.03
CA VAL A 56 13.96 -5.98 -6.29
C VAL A 56 14.94 -7.04 -6.75
N VAL A 57 15.13 -8.08 -5.95
CA VAL A 57 16.03 -9.20 -6.26
C VAL A 57 15.23 -10.48 -6.39
N ALA A 58 15.51 -11.25 -7.45
CA ALA A 58 14.95 -12.57 -7.63
C ALA A 58 15.50 -13.51 -6.56
N VAL A 59 14.60 -14.09 -5.78
CA VAL A 59 14.93 -15.04 -4.72
C VAL A 59 15.06 -16.42 -5.35
N THR A 60 16.30 -16.88 -5.49
CA THR A 60 16.60 -18.26 -5.92
C THR A 60 16.45 -19.25 -4.77
N ASN A 61 16.28 -18.78 -3.52
CA ASN A 61 16.25 -19.63 -2.33
C ASN A 61 14.85 -20.18 -2.05
N PRO A 62 14.61 -21.50 -2.16
CA PRO A 62 13.28 -22.09 -1.91
C PRO A 62 12.85 -22.03 -0.44
N ASP A 63 13.79 -21.95 0.51
CA ASP A 63 13.56 -21.84 1.96
C ASP A 63 13.17 -20.43 2.45
N LEU A 64 13.15 -19.43 1.56
CA LEU A 64 12.52 -18.16 1.87
C LEU A 64 10.99 -18.36 1.84
N SER A 65 10.50 -18.86 2.97
CA SER A 65 9.09 -19.03 3.33
C SER A 65 8.80 -18.11 4.52
N GLY A 66 8.14 -17.00 4.24
CA GLY A 66 7.66 -16.03 5.22
C GLY A 66 6.86 -14.94 4.50
N ASP A 67 6.05 -14.18 5.23
CA ASP A 67 5.41 -12.96 4.73
C ASP A 67 6.49 -11.88 4.49
N TYR A 68 7.25 -12.01 3.39
CA TYR A 68 8.15 -10.98 2.88
C TYR A 68 7.47 -10.23 1.75
N ALA A 69 7.86 -8.96 1.60
CA ALA A 69 7.31 -8.14 0.56
C ALA A 69 7.87 -8.58 -0.80
N SER A 70 6.96 -9.04 -1.66
CA SER A 70 7.31 -9.57 -2.98
C SER A 70 7.38 -8.52 -4.08
N GLY A 71 6.94 -7.29 -3.78
CA GLY A 71 6.92 -6.17 -4.70
C GLY A 71 7.13 -4.85 -3.98
N LEU A 72 7.64 -3.86 -4.72
CA LEU A 72 7.89 -2.50 -4.23
C LEU A 72 6.60 -1.89 -3.66
N ASP A 73 5.47 -2.02 -4.35
CA ASP A 73 4.16 -1.51 -3.93
C ASP A 73 3.73 -1.92 -2.50
N GLN A 74 4.23 -3.06 -2.00
CA GLN A 74 3.89 -3.51 -0.65
C GLN A 74 4.73 -2.84 0.45
N VAL A 75 5.85 -2.21 0.08
CA VAL A 75 6.85 -1.63 0.99
C VAL A 75 6.90 -0.11 0.88
N VAL A 76 6.72 0.41 -0.32
CA VAL A 76 6.84 1.83 -0.63
C VAL A 76 5.83 2.64 0.17
N GLY A 77 6.31 3.72 0.78
CA GLY A 77 5.53 4.60 1.63
C GLY A 77 5.23 4.04 3.02
N LYS A 78 5.60 2.79 3.32
CA LYS A 78 5.48 2.23 4.67
C LYS A 78 6.65 2.64 5.55
N VAL A 79 6.45 2.54 6.85
CA VAL A 79 7.47 2.79 7.86
C VAL A 79 7.91 1.47 8.49
N THR A 80 9.21 1.34 8.71
CA THR A 80 9.78 0.15 9.38
C THR A 80 9.55 0.23 10.89
N ASN A 81 9.23 -0.91 11.52
CA ASN A 81 9.19 -1.02 12.98
C ASN A 81 10.51 -1.54 13.58
N ARG A 82 11.42 -2.02 12.72
CA ARG A 82 12.70 -2.61 13.08
C ARG A 82 13.78 -2.11 12.13
N THR A 83 15.03 -2.13 12.58
CA THR A 83 16.17 -1.82 11.71
C THR A 83 16.24 -2.82 10.56
N LEU A 84 16.16 -2.32 9.34
CA LEU A 84 16.40 -3.10 8.14
C LEU A 84 17.84 -2.87 7.69
N LEU A 85 18.59 -3.96 7.53
CA LEU A 85 19.95 -3.90 7.03
C LEU A 85 19.92 -3.96 5.50
N ALA A 86 20.85 -3.24 4.87
CA ALA A 86 21.08 -3.34 3.44
C ALA A 86 21.29 -4.81 3.02
N GLY A 87 20.67 -5.22 1.92
CA GLY A 87 20.79 -6.57 1.38
C GLY A 87 19.95 -7.65 2.07
N ARG A 88 19.16 -7.32 3.11
CA ARG A 88 18.25 -8.27 3.75
C ARG A 88 16.83 -8.18 3.20
N VAL A 89 16.13 -9.31 3.16
CA VAL A 89 14.71 -9.33 2.78
C VAL A 89 13.85 -8.53 3.77
N ILE A 90 12.89 -7.77 3.22
CA ILE A 90 11.95 -7.00 4.02
C ILE A 90 10.73 -7.86 4.34
N PHE A 91 10.47 -8.07 5.62
CA PHE A 91 9.28 -8.77 6.09
C PHE A 91 8.10 -7.81 6.22
N VAL A 92 6.91 -8.24 5.79
CA VAL A 92 5.66 -7.47 5.91
C VAL A 92 5.31 -7.23 7.38
N ALA A 93 5.61 -8.19 8.27
CA ALA A 93 5.49 -8.02 9.73
C ALA A 93 6.43 -6.95 10.32
N GLY A 94 7.38 -6.46 9.53
CA GLY A 94 8.28 -5.36 9.88
C GLY A 94 7.78 -3.99 9.43
N LEU A 95 6.67 -3.94 8.69
CA LEU A 95 6.14 -2.74 8.06
C LEU A 95 4.89 -2.28 8.80
N ARG A 96 4.75 -0.97 8.95
CA ARG A 96 3.54 -0.29 9.44
C ARG A 96 3.18 0.84 8.50
N GLU A 97 1.94 1.28 8.52
CA GLU A 97 1.59 2.55 7.88
C GLU A 97 2.39 3.72 8.48
N PRO A 98 2.76 4.70 7.64
CA PRO A 98 3.34 5.94 8.10
C PRO A 98 2.34 6.67 9.00
N TYR A 99 2.82 7.26 10.09
CA TYR A 99 1.98 8.20 10.82
C TYR A 99 1.90 9.47 10.00
N ALA A 100 0.68 9.99 9.82
CA ALA A 100 0.49 11.29 9.19
C ALA A 100 1.05 12.41 10.09
N VAL A 101 0.95 12.22 11.40
CA VAL A 101 1.46 13.14 12.42
C VAL A 101 2.22 12.37 13.48
N GLU A 102 3.46 12.81 13.74
CA GLU A 102 4.35 12.22 14.73
C GLU A 102 4.48 13.13 15.95
N ARG A 103 4.58 12.51 17.13
CA ARG A 103 4.77 13.25 18.39
C ARG A 103 6.01 14.14 18.30
N GLY A 104 5.84 15.41 18.69
CA GLY A 104 6.92 16.38 18.74
C GLY A 104 7.28 17.03 17.39
N LYS A 105 6.80 16.52 16.26
CA LYS A 105 7.01 17.13 14.94
C LYS A 105 6.09 18.33 14.78
N ALA A 106 6.61 19.49 14.41
CA ALA A 106 5.77 20.68 14.21
C ALA A 106 4.75 20.43 13.09
N VAL A 107 3.46 20.60 13.40
CA VAL A 107 2.36 20.48 12.44
C VAL A 107 1.54 21.76 12.40
N ARG A 108 0.76 21.91 11.32
CA ARG A 108 -0.15 23.03 11.16
C ARG A 108 -1.49 22.65 11.78
N ILE A 109 -1.95 23.45 12.75
CA ILE A 109 -3.29 23.35 13.31
C ILE A 109 -4.17 24.32 12.55
N VAL A 110 -5.28 23.83 12.02
CA VAL A 110 -6.35 24.64 11.43
C VAL A 110 -7.56 24.52 12.34
N TYR A 111 -7.83 25.61 13.05
CA TYR A 111 -9.03 25.75 13.86
C TYR A 111 -10.09 26.46 13.04
N SER A 112 -11.25 25.84 12.87
CA SER A 112 -12.37 26.45 12.15
C SER A 112 -13.58 26.60 13.08
N ASN A 113 -14.10 27.82 13.17
CA ASN A 113 -15.35 28.11 13.85
C ASN A 113 -16.22 29.03 12.98
N GLY A 114 -17.20 28.45 12.28
CA GLY A 114 -18.03 29.16 11.31
C GLY A 114 -17.20 29.76 10.18
N SER A 115 -17.20 31.09 10.05
CA SER A 115 -16.42 31.83 9.05
C SER A 115 -14.99 32.17 9.48
N LEU A 116 -14.60 31.83 10.71
CA LEU A 116 -13.25 32.12 11.22
C LEU A 116 -12.36 30.89 11.06
N THR A 117 -11.26 31.04 10.34
CA THR A 117 -10.20 30.03 10.24
C THR A 117 -8.92 30.59 10.85
N ILE A 118 -8.44 29.97 11.92
CA ILE A 118 -7.18 30.32 12.57
C ILE A 118 -6.18 29.22 12.22
N THR A 119 -5.00 29.63 11.75
CA THR A 119 -3.90 28.70 11.55
C THR A 119 -2.81 28.98 12.57
N ALA A 120 -2.35 27.94 13.27
CA ALA A 120 -1.24 28.04 14.22
C ALA A 120 -0.29 26.86 14.08
N GLY A 121 0.94 27.02 14.57
CA GLY A 121 1.89 25.93 14.74
C GLY A 121 1.56 25.11 15.98
N GLY A 122 1.53 23.79 15.83
CA GLY A 122 1.27 22.84 16.90
C GLY A 122 2.38 21.82 17.06
N SER A 123 2.60 21.39 18.29
CA SER A 123 3.41 20.21 18.60
C SER A 123 2.49 19.07 19.07
N PRO A 124 2.35 17.99 18.28
CA PRO A 124 1.53 16.83 18.61
C PRO A 124 2.08 16.14 19.85
N LEU A 125 1.18 15.78 20.77
CA LEU A 125 1.53 15.06 21.99
C LEU A 125 1.55 13.54 21.79
N ASP A 126 0.81 13.06 20.78
CA ASP A 126 0.67 11.65 20.43
C ASP A 126 1.05 11.43 18.95
N ASN A 127 1.13 10.17 18.51
CA ASN A 127 1.27 9.83 17.10
C ASN A 127 -0.11 9.47 16.56
N ALA A 128 -0.45 9.94 15.36
CA ALA A 128 -1.74 9.67 14.76
C ALA A 128 -1.64 9.49 13.24
N SER A 129 -2.55 8.65 12.73
CA SER A 129 -2.77 8.47 11.30
C SER A 129 -3.86 9.41 10.80
N VAL A 130 -3.99 9.53 9.48
CA VAL A 130 -5.06 10.31 8.84
C VAL A 130 -6.42 9.84 9.37
N GLY A 131 -7.27 10.79 9.76
CA GLY A 131 -8.62 10.55 10.27
C GLY A 131 -8.69 10.25 11.77
N ASP A 132 -7.56 10.05 12.45
CA ASP A 132 -7.54 9.78 13.88
C ASP A 132 -7.60 11.07 14.72
N LEU A 133 -8.11 10.97 15.94
CA LEU A 133 -8.22 12.09 16.87
C LEU A 133 -6.98 12.19 17.74
N ILE A 134 -6.29 13.33 17.65
CA ILE A 134 -5.02 13.58 18.30
C ILE A 134 -5.06 14.85 19.17
N ARG A 135 -4.24 14.86 20.22
CA ARG A 135 -4.01 16.03 21.07
C ARG A 135 -2.76 16.76 20.60
N ILE A 136 -2.90 18.06 20.36
CA ILE A 136 -1.80 18.93 19.95
C ILE A 136 -1.69 20.07 20.93
N ARG A 137 -0.46 20.37 21.35
CA ARG A 137 -0.15 21.57 22.10
C ARG A 137 0.14 22.69 21.10
N ASN A 138 -0.62 23.77 21.17
CA ASN A 138 -0.30 24.98 20.42
C ASN A 138 1.03 25.55 20.93
N THR A 139 2.00 25.75 20.03
CA THR A 139 3.33 26.26 20.39
C THR A 139 3.29 27.75 20.75
N ASP A 140 2.30 28.49 20.24
CA ASP A 140 2.11 29.91 20.46
C ASP A 140 1.40 30.18 21.80
N SER A 141 0.26 29.52 22.03
CA SER A 141 -0.57 29.76 23.23
C SER A 141 -0.34 28.76 24.37
N GLY A 142 0.38 27.66 24.13
CA GLY A 142 0.63 26.60 25.12
C GLY A 142 -0.57 25.71 25.46
N MET A 143 -1.77 26.04 24.97
CA MET A 143 -3.01 25.28 25.18
C MET A 143 -2.99 23.95 24.42
N ILE A 144 -3.62 22.92 25.00
CA ILE A 144 -3.81 21.62 24.35
C ILE A 144 -5.18 21.61 23.70
N VAL A 145 -5.20 21.35 22.39
CA VAL A 145 -6.41 21.21 21.58
C VAL A 145 -6.49 19.80 21.02
N SER A 146 -7.69 19.25 20.93
CA SER A 146 -7.96 17.96 20.30
C SER A 146 -8.51 18.20 18.90
N GLY A 147 -7.98 17.51 17.90
CA GLY A 147 -8.45 17.64 16.53
C GLY A 147 -8.26 16.36 15.74
N THR A 148 -8.81 16.33 14.54
CA THR A 148 -8.70 15.21 13.60
C THR A 148 -7.58 15.48 12.62
N VAL A 149 -6.70 14.49 12.41
CA VAL A 149 -5.65 14.59 11.40
C VAL A 149 -6.25 14.49 10.01
N MET A 150 -5.91 15.43 9.14
CA MET A 150 -6.29 15.45 7.74
C MET A 150 -5.20 14.80 6.87
N ALA A 151 -5.55 14.37 5.66
CA ALA A 151 -4.63 13.67 4.75
C ALA A 151 -3.45 14.53 4.26
N ASP A 152 -3.56 15.85 4.41
CA ASP A 152 -2.51 16.83 4.11
C ASP A 152 -1.48 16.98 5.25
N GLY A 153 -1.65 16.26 6.37
CA GLY A 153 -0.80 16.39 7.56
C GLY A 153 -1.17 17.58 8.45
N THR A 154 -2.26 18.29 8.14
CA THR A 154 -2.83 19.34 8.97
C THR A 154 -3.77 18.73 10.00
N VAL A 155 -3.92 19.37 11.15
CA VAL A 155 -4.93 18.96 12.14
C VAL A 155 -6.09 19.94 12.11
N HIS A 156 -7.28 19.42 11.83
CA HIS A 156 -8.52 20.18 11.88
C HIS A 156 -9.14 20.08 13.27
N VAL A 157 -9.30 21.23 13.94
CA VAL A 157 -9.91 21.32 15.27
C VAL A 157 -11.28 21.98 15.12
N VAL A 158 -12.33 21.26 15.51
CA VAL A 158 -13.68 21.82 15.70
C VAL A 158 -13.90 22.07 17.18
N ALA A 159 -14.19 23.32 17.56
CA ALA A 159 -14.71 23.56 18.91
C ALA A 159 -16.11 22.97 19.01
N LYS A 160 -16.38 22.33 20.15
CA LYS A 160 -17.71 21.86 20.52
C LYS A 160 -18.50 22.99 21.17
#